data_AF-A0A820L5C0-F1
#
_entry.id   AF-A0A820L5C0-F1
#
_cell.length_a   1.000
_cell.length_b   1.000
_cell.length_c   1.000
_cell.angle_alpha   90.00
_cell.angle_beta   90.00
_cell.angle_gamma   90.00
#
_symmetry.space_group_name_H-M   'P 1'
#
loop_
_entity.id
_entity.type
_entity.pdbx_description
1 polymer ?
#
loop_
_entity_poly.entity_id
_entity_poly.type
_entity_poly.pdbx_seq_one_letter_code
_entity_poly.pdbx_strand_id
1 'polypeptide(L)'
;GCQLWRDVKEDLSDIYQKGEYRIWWSFSSYTSSLDVLQRPHFIGKSGTRTLFSIEGSTCGKNISRHSYYKHENEILLLLGTYLEMCSLISRTYKFHIVHLRQIKPPHEVLVPPFANEASEPDTSRSELSPLMKRPLHSVRTPQATCK
;
A
#
# COMPACT_ATOMS: atom_id res chain seq x y z
N GLY A 1 1.16 -14.25 -7.50
CA GLY A 1 0.30 -13.76 -6.40
C GLY A 1 1.16 -13.04 -5.40
N CYS A 2 0.59 -12.07 -4.69
CA CYS A 2 1.22 -11.33 -3.61
C CYS A 2 0.57 -11.68 -2.28
N GLN A 3 1.35 -11.67 -1.22
CA GLN A 3 0.88 -11.85 0.14
C GLN A 3 1.28 -10.63 0.97
N LEU A 4 0.31 -9.96 1.57
CA LEU A 4 0.50 -8.78 2.41
C LEU A 4 -0.05 -9.01 3.80
N TRP A 5 0.61 -8.38 4.77
CA TRP A 5 0.27 -8.53 6.18
C TRP A 5 0.16 -7.20 6.89
N ARG A 6 -0.80 -7.09 7.81
CA ARG A 6 -0.96 -5.90 8.66
C ARG A 6 -1.49 -6.30 10.03
N ASP A 7 -0.79 -5.89 11.08
CA ASP A 7 -1.25 -5.99 12.47
C ASP A 7 -2.07 -4.75 12.85
N VAL A 8 -3.16 -4.95 13.57
CA VAL A 8 -3.97 -3.91 14.21
C VAL A 8 -4.22 -4.29 15.66
N LYS A 9 -3.93 -3.39 16.60
CA LYS A 9 -4.07 -3.60 18.06
C LYS A 9 -5.53 -3.44 18.53
N GLU A 10 -6.45 -4.11 17.85
CA GLU A 10 -7.88 -4.09 18.12
C GLU A 10 -8.52 -5.41 17.65
N ASP A 11 -9.63 -5.81 18.28
CA ASP A 11 -10.50 -6.87 17.76
C ASP A 11 -11.41 -6.29 16.69
N LEU A 12 -11.23 -6.75 15.46
CA LEU A 12 -12.09 -6.39 14.34
C LEU A 12 -12.82 -7.62 13.80
N SER A 13 -12.77 -8.76 14.50
CA SER A 13 -13.30 -10.03 13.98
C SER A 13 -14.81 -9.98 13.73
N ASP A 14 -15.57 -9.31 14.59
CA ASP A 14 -17.03 -9.21 14.49
C ASP A 14 -17.52 -8.42 13.28
N ILE A 15 -16.68 -7.55 12.72
CA ILE A 15 -17.03 -6.75 11.54
C ILE A 15 -16.67 -7.43 10.23
N TYR A 16 -16.14 -8.66 10.23
CA TYR A 16 -15.84 -9.41 9.01
C TYR A 16 -16.59 -10.73 8.96
N GLN A 17 -17.51 -10.87 8.00
CA GLN A 17 -18.24 -12.11 7.77
C GLN A 17 -17.79 -12.79 6.49
N LYS A 18 -17.82 -14.13 6.47
CA LYS A 18 -17.33 -14.92 5.34
C LYS A 18 -18.21 -14.75 4.11
N GLY A 19 -17.57 -14.55 2.96
CA GLY A 19 -18.24 -14.27 1.69
C GLY A 19 -18.63 -12.81 1.50
N GLU A 20 -18.39 -11.92 2.48
CA GLU A 20 -18.59 -10.50 2.27
C GLU A 20 -17.54 -9.93 1.32
N TYR A 21 -17.99 -8.98 0.49
CA TYR A 21 -17.13 -8.18 -0.37
C TYR A 21 -16.99 -6.77 0.19
N ARG A 22 -15.78 -6.22 0.17
CA ARG A 22 -15.50 -4.86 0.63
C ARG A 22 -14.57 -4.12 -0.31
N ILE A 23 -14.82 -2.83 -0.44
CA ILE A 23 -13.88 -1.90 -1.05
C ILE A 23 -12.99 -1.35 0.06
N TRP A 24 -11.69 -1.52 -0.09
CA TRP A 24 -10.72 -0.97 0.83
C TRP A 24 -10.44 0.50 0.50
N TRP A 25 -11.06 1.40 1.23
CA TRP A 25 -10.98 2.85 0.96
C TRP A 25 -9.77 3.54 1.60
N SER A 26 -9.11 2.89 2.56
CA SER A 26 -8.06 3.53 3.36
C SER A 26 -6.68 3.32 2.77
N PHE A 27 -5.86 4.38 2.80
CA PHE A 27 -4.42 4.23 2.67
C PHE A 27 -3.88 3.50 3.89
N SER A 28 -3.41 2.29 3.64
CA SER A 28 -2.96 1.41 4.71
C SER A 28 -1.66 0.77 4.31
N SER A 29 -0.74 0.86 5.24
CA SER A 29 0.57 0.27 5.16
C SER A 29 0.51 -1.21 5.53
N TYR A 30 1.16 -2.04 4.73
CA TYR A 30 1.32 -3.47 4.91
C TYR A 30 2.80 -3.80 4.79
N THR A 31 3.17 -4.99 5.25
CA THR A 31 4.47 -5.59 4.97
C THR A 31 4.32 -6.82 4.08
N SER A 32 5.29 -7.04 3.21
CA SER A 32 5.43 -8.28 2.45
C SER A 32 6.27 -9.33 3.19
N SER A 33 6.71 -9.08 4.42
CA SER A 33 7.58 -9.97 5.19
C SER A 33 6.95 -10.33 6.53
N LEU A 34 6.76 -11.64 6.75
CA LEU A 34 6.24 -12.16 8.01
C LEU A 34 7.26 -11.98 9.15
N ASP A 35 8.56 -11.96 8.84
CA ASP A 35 9.63 -11.70 9.81
C ASP A 35 9.55 -10.30 10.42
N VAL A 36 9.09 -9.31 9.63
CA VAL A 36 8.82 -7.95 10.15
C VAL A 36 7.76 -8.00 11.24
N LEU A 37 6.72 -8.82 11.07
CA LEU A 37 5.64 -8.94 12.03
C LEU A 37 6.08 -9.59 13.35
N GLN A 38 7.13 -10.41 13.35
CA GLN A 38 7.67 -11.02 14.56
C GLN A 38 8.36 -10.02 15.49
N ARG A 39 8.59 -8.78 15.03
CA ARG A 39 9.20 -7.75 15.87
C ARG A 39 8.22 -7.26 16.95
N PRO A 40 8.71 -6.84 18.12
CA PRO A 40 7.86 -6.47 19.27
C PRO A 40 6.80 -5.38 18.99
N HIS A 41 7.03 -4.54 17.98
CA HIS A 41 6.16 -3.42 17.63
C HIS A 41 4.89 -3.84 16.86
N PHE A 42 4.92 -4.98 16.16
CA PHE A 42 3.82 -5.50 15.36
C PHE A 42 3.05 -6.56 16.14
N ILE A 43 3.36 -7.86 15.93
CA ILE A 43 2.76 -8.96 16.68
C ILE A 43 3.45 -9.04 18.04
N GLY A 44 2.98 -8.21 18.97
CA GLY A 44 3.33 -8.30 20.37
C GLY A 44 2.89 -9.64 20.97
N LYS A 45 3.52 -10.06 22.07
CA LYS A 45 3.22 -11.33 22.76
C LYS A 45 1.89 -11.32 23.53
N SER A 46 1.25 -10.16 23.68
CA SER A 46 0.04 -9.98 24.49
C SER A 46 -0.86 -8.88 23.91
N GLY A 47 -2.11 -8.84 24.38
CA GLY A 47 -3.10 -7.86 23.95
C GLY A 47 -3.97 -8.34 22.79
N THR A 48 -5.20 -7.82 22.76
CA THR A 48 -6.18 -8.11 21.72
C THR A 48 -5.76 -7.48 20.39
N ARG A 49 -5.79 -8.25 19.31
CA ARG A 49 -5.36 -7.80 17.99
C ARG A 49 -5.95 -8.61 16.85
N THR A 50 -5.94 -7.98 15.69
CA THR A 50 -6.34 -8.57 14.41
C THR A 50 -5.17 -8.51 13.44
N LEU A 51 -4.78 -9.66 12.91
CA LEU A 51 -3.82 -9.77 11.82
C LEU A 51 -4.59 -9.91 10.50
N PHE A 52 -4.38 -8.97 9.59
CA PHE A 52 -4.86 -9.07 8.23
C PHE A 52 -3.85 -9.84 7.37
N SER A 53 -4.36 -10.83 6.66
CA SER A 53 -3.69 -11.56 5.60
C SER A 53 -4.38 -11.22 4.30
N ILE A 54 -3.70 -10.60 3.34
CA ILE A 54 -4.27 -10.28 2.03
C ILE A 54 -3.50 -11.01 0.95
N GLU A 55 -4.18 -11.93 0.28
CA GLU A 55 -3.72 -12.59 -0.95
C GLU A 55 -4.22 -11.80 -2.16
N GLY A 56 -3.38 -11.55 -3.17
CA GLY A 56 -3.86 -10.85 -4.37
C GLY A 56 -3.05 -11.09 -5.64
N SER A 57 -3.62 -10.65 -6.77
CA SER A 57 -2.93 -10.69 -8.06
C SER A 57 -1.97 -9.51 -8.26
N THR A 58 -2.22 -8.39 -7.59
CA THR A 58 -1.42 -7.16 -7.71
C THR A 58 -0.93 -6.73 -6.34
N CYS A 59 0.40 -6.68 -6.18
CA CYS A 59 0.98 -6.07 -4.99
C CYS A 59 0.57 -4.59 -4.91
N GLY A 60 0.36 -4.08 -3.70
CA GLY A 60 0.36 -2.64 -3.47
C GLY A 60 1.69 -1.99 -3.92
N LYS A 61 1.79 -0.66 -3.79
CA LYS A 61 3.00 0.07 -4.16
C LYS A 61 4.08 -0.15 -3.09
N ASN A 62 5.23 -0.69 -3.48
CA ASN A 62 6.40 -0.70 -2.60
C ASN A 62 6.89 0.75 -2.38
N ILE A 63 6.89 1.17 -1.12
CA ILE A 63 7.32 2.50 -0.70
C ILE A 63 8.51 2.44 0.26
N SER A 64 9.16 1.28 0.41
CA SER A 64 10.26 1.05 1.37
C SER A 64 11.41 2.08 1.23
N ARG A 65 11.69 2.55 0.00
CA ARG A 65 12.72 3.58 -0.26
C ARG A 65 12.33 4.95 0.29
N HIS A 66 11.03 5.25 0.32
CA HIS A 66 10.45 6.51 0.79
C HIS A 66 9.99 6.42 2.25
N SER A 67 9.84 5.22 2.79
CA SER A 67 9.44 4.97 4.18
C SER A 67 10.44 5.55 5.17
N TYR A 68 9.94 6.05 6.29
CA TYR A 68 10.77 6.33 7.45
C TYR A 68 11.36 5.03 8.04
N TYR A 69 10.58 3.94 8.01
CA TYR A 69 10.95 2.65 8.57
C TYR A 69 11.57 1.72 7.51
N LYS A 70 12.87 1.86 7.30
CA LYS A 70 13.62 1.21 6.20
C LYS A 70 13.58 -0.32 6.19
N HIS A 71 13.24 -0.95 7.31
CA HIS A 71 13.30 -2.40 7.48
C HIS A 71 11.93 -3.06 7.59
N GLU A 72 10.85 -2.37 7.24
CA GLU A 72 9.49 -2.91 7.33
C GLU A 72 8.99 -3.52 6.02
N ASN A 73 9.75 -3.38 4.93
CA ASN A 73 9.31 -3.79 3.59
C ASN A 73 7.92 -3.22 3.27
N GLU A 74 7.80 -1.91 3.46
CA GLU A 74 6.53 -1.20 3.46
C GLU A 74 5.90 -1.20 2.06
N ILE A 75 4.67 -1.70 2.01
CA ILE A 75 3.79 -1.75 0.84
C ILE A 75 2.52 -0.94 1.16
N LEU A 76 2.21 0.04 0.32
CA LEU A 76 0.97 0.80 0.40
C LEU A 76 -0.10 0.11 -0.46
N LEU A 77 -1.15 -0.41 0.18
CA LEU A 77 -2.30 -0.93 -0.55
C LEU A 77 -3.05 0.23 -1.21
N LEU A 78 -3.44 0.06 -2.47
CA LEU A 78 -4.16 1.10 -3.21
C LEU A 78 -5.60 1.20 -2.69
N LEU A 79 -6.09 2.44 -2.57
CA LEU A 79 -7.50 2.69 -2.35
C LEU A 79 -8.36 2.07 -3.47
N GLY A 80 -9.59 1.69 -3.13
CA GLY A 80 -10.48 1.05 -4.09
C GLY A 80 -10.16 -0.43 -4.34
N THR A 81 -9.23 -1.04 -3.60
CA THR A 81 -8.95 -2.48 -3.72
C THR A 81 -10.19 -3.27 -3.32
N TYR A 82 -10.66 -4.14 -4.22
CA TYR A 82 -11.81 -5.00 -3.97
C TYR A 82 -11.37 -6.31 -3.30
N LEU A 83 -11.94 -6.60 -2.13
CA LEU A 83 -11.53 -7.71 -1.26
C LEU A 83 -12.73 -8.60 -0.93
N GLU A 84 -12.53 -9.91 -0.99
CA GLU A 84 -13.44 -10.93 -0.50
C GLU A 84 -12.97 -11.44 0.87
N MET A 85 -13.89 -11.59 1.84
CA MET A 85 -13.61 -12.22 3.11
C MET A 85 -13.60 -13.75 2.99
N CYS A 86 -12.41 -14.34 2.97
CA CYS A 86 -12.21 -15.79 2.77
C CYS A 86 -12.39 -16.59 4.07
N SER A 87 -11.76 -16.16 5.16
CA SER A 87 -11.81 -16.87 6.43
C SER A 87 -11.41 -16.02 7.63
N LEU A 88 -12.02 -16.30 8.77
CA LEU A 88 -11.64 -15.77 10.07
C LEU A 88 -11.05 -16.93 10.91
N ILE A 89 -9.85 -16.75 11.44
CA ILE A 89 -9.19 -17.72 12.31
C ILE A 89 -8.98 -17.08 13.69
N SER A 90 -9.67 -17.59 14.70
CA SER A 90 -9.48 -17.17 16.10
C SER A 90 -8.69 -18.26 16.83
N ARG A 91 -7.36 -18.11 16.92
CA ARG A 91 -6.50 -19.10 17.61
C ARG A 91 -6.59 -18.98 19.14
N THR A 92 -6.87 -17.78 19.62
CA THR A 92 -7.13 -17.47 21.02
C THR A 92 -8.21 -16.38 21.07
N TYR A 93 -8.79 -16.15 22.25
CA TYR A 93 -9.79 -15.10 22.48
C TYR A 93 -9.27 -13.65 22.30
N LYS A 94 -7.98 -13.46 21.99
CA LYS A 94 -7.32 -12.15 21.82
C LYS A 94 -6.57 -12.03 20.51
N PHE A 95 -6.58 -13.06 19.67
CA PHE A 95 -5.80 -13.07 18.43
C PHE A 95 -6.62 -13.63 17.29
N HIS A 96 -7.00 -12.72 16.40
CA HIS A 96 -7.80 -13.00 15.22
C HIS A 96 -6.96 -12.82 13.96
N ILE A 97 -7.11 -13.73 13.01
CA ILE A 97 -6.56 -13.58 11.66
C ILE A 97 -7.73 -13.43 10.70
N VAL A 98 -7.81 -12.28 10.04
CA VAL A 98 -8.75 -12.03 8.96
C VAL A 98 -8.03 -12.26 7.65
N HIS A 99 -8.47 -13.27 6.90
CA HIS A 99 -7.93 -13.57 5.58
C HIS A 99 -8.84 -13.01 4.50
N LEU A 100 -8.26 -12.14 3.68
CA LEU A 100 -8.91 -11.48 2.57
C LEU A 100 -8.22 -11.88 1.26
N ARG A 101 -9.00 -11.96 0.19
CA ARG A 101 -8.48 -12.15 -1.16
C ARG A 101 -8.86 -10.97 -2.03
N GLN A 102 -7.88 -10.39 -2.71
CA GLN A 102 -8.13 -9.41 -3.75
C GLN A 102 -8.82 -10.07 -4.93
N ILE A 103 -9.90 -9.44 -5.35
CA ILE A 103 -10.71 -9.87 -6.49
C ILE A 103 -10.84 -8.72 -7.48
N LYS A 104 -11.15 -9.05 -8.73
CA LYS A 104 -11.48 -8.02 -9.74
C LYS A 104 -12.81 -7.37 -9.32
N PRO A 105 -12.92 -6.03 -9.31
CA PRO A 105 -14.19 -5.38 -9.05
C PRO A 105 -15.21 -5.74 -10.14
N PRO A 106 -16.51 -5.78 -9.83
CA PRO A 106 -17.56 -6.13 -10.80
C PRO A 106 -17.69 -5.08 -11.91
N HIS A 107 -17.26 -3.85 -11.64
CA HIS A 107 -17.23 -2.74 -12.58
C HIS A 107 -15.89 -2.02 -12.49
N GLU A 108 -15.36 -1.59 -13.63
CA GLU A 108 -14.16 -0.75 -13.66
C GLU A 108 -14.51 0.66 -13.19
N VAL A 109 -13.97 1.05 -12.02
CA VAL A 109 -14.26 2.35 -11.40
C VAL A 109 -13.43 3.46 -12.03
N LEU A 110 -12.17 3.16 -12.41
CA LEU A 110 -11.25 4.11 -13.01
C LEU A 110 -10.55 3.45 -14.19
N VAL A 111 -10.61 4.11 -15.35
CA VAL A 111 -9.74 3.79 -16.49
C VAL A 111 -8.32 4.26 -16.14
N PRO A 112 -7.27 3.45 -16.38
CA PRO A 112 -5.90 3.91 -16.14
C PRO A 112 -5.63 5.18 -16.94
N PRO A 113 -5.04 6.23 -16.33
CA PRO A 113 -4.88 7.54 -16.96
C PRO A 113 -4.00 7.52 -18.23
N PHE A 114 -3.29 6.42 -18.51
CA PHE A 114 -2.39 6.27 -19.66
C PHE A 114 -2.60 4.96 -20.43
N ALA A 115 -3.80 4.35 -20.34
CA ALA A 115 -4.07 3.08 -21.03
C ALA A 115 -3.90 3.14 -22.56
N ASN A 116 -3.90 4.35 -23.13
CA ASN A 116 -3.86 4.59 -24.57
C ASN A 116 -2.56 5.25 -25.08
N GLU A 117 -1.55 5.48 -24.23
CA GLU A 117 -0.27 6.10 -24.65
C GLU A 117 0.88 5.09 -24.79
N ALA A 118 0.56 3.86 -25.19
CA ALA A 118 1.53 3.03 -25.91
C ALA A 118 1.48 3.39 -27.40
N SER A 119 1.59 4.68 -27.74
CA SER A 119 1.80 5.12 -29.11
C SER A 119 3.30 5.27 -29.33
N GLU A 120 3.86 4.35 -30.12
CA GLU A 120 5.08 4.39 -30.95
C GLU A 120 6.26 5.28 -30.50
N PRO A 121 7.53 4.81 -30.58
CA PRO A 121 8.69 5.66 -30.33
C PRO A 121 8.64 6.90 -31.23
N ASP A 122 8.40 8.05 -30.61
CA ASP A 122 8.39 9.35 -31.28
C ASP A 122 9.78 9.63 -31.86
N THR A 123 9.94 9.23 -33.13
CA THR A 123 11.16 9.43 -33.92
C THR A 123 11.25 10.88 -34.41
N SER A 124 10.33 11.77 -34.04
CA SER A 124 10.32 13.17 -34.48
C SER A 124 11.10 14.14 -33.58
N ARG A 125 11.84 13.65 -32.58
CA ARG A 125 12.71 14.51 -31.76
C ARG A 125 14.07 14.81 -32.42
N SER A 126 14.06 15.10 -33.72
CA SER A 126 15.14 15.84 -34.36
C SER A 126 14.70 17.31 -34.48
N GLU A 127 15.43 18.18 -33.78
CA GLU A 127 15.35 19.66 -33.81
C GLU A 127 14.40 20.35 -32.82
N LEU A 128 14.67 20.19 -31.52
CA LEU A 128 14.31 21.22 -30.53
C LEU A 128 15.34 22.36 -30.61
N SER A 129 14.89 23.52 -31.11
CA SER A 129 15.67 24.77 -31.13
C SER A 129 16.07 25.26 -29.72
N PRO A 130 17.14 26.05 -29.55
CA PRO A 130 17.83 26.25 -28.26
C PRO A 130 17.15 27.22 -27.26
N LEU A 131 15.82 27.35 -27.26
CA LEU A 131 15.15 28.47 -26.55
C LEU A 131 14.55 28.15 -25.16
N MET A 132 14.93 27.03 -24.53
CA MET A 132 14.57 26.74 -23.14
C MET A 132 15.80 26.46 -22.27
N LYS A 133 16.75 27.40 -22.25
CA LYS A 133 17.67 27.57 -21.13
C LYS A 133 17.23 28.80 -20.34
N ARG A 134 16.15 28.69 -19.57
CA ARG A 134 15.91 29.65 -18.48
C ARG A 134 16.83 29.25 -17.31
N PRO A 135 17.70 30.13 -16.81
CA PRO A 135 18.48 29.82 -15.63
C PRO A 135 17.53 29.59 -14.45
N LEU A 136 17.79 28.56 -13.64
CA LEU A 136 17.18 28.47 -12.31
C LEU A 136 17.57 29.76 -11.58
N HIS A 137 16.60 30.61 -11.30
CA HIS A 137 16.78 31.67 -10.31
C HIS A 137 17.22 31.01 -9.01
N SER A 138 18.43 31.37 -8.56
CA SER A 138 18.97 31.03 -7.25
C SER A 138 17.92 31.33 -6.18
N VAL A 139 17.39 30.27 -5.57
CA VAL A 139 16.60 30.38 -4.35
C VAL A 139 17.58 30.80 -3.27
N ARG A 140 17.50 32.07 -2.84
CA ARG A 140 18.22 32.55 -1.66
C ARG A 140 17.67 31.83 -0.45
N THR A 141 18.51 31.01 0.19
CA THR A 141 18.27 30.50 1.54
C THR A 141 18.30 31.68 2.53
N PRO A 142 17.32 31.81 3.43
CA PRO A 142 17.43 32.77 4.53
C PRO A 142 18.49 32.26 5.51
N GLN A 143 19.50 33.10 5.77
CA GLN A 143 20.44 32.90 6.87
C GLN A 143 19.69 33.04 8.19
N ALA A 144 19.64 31.96 8.97
CA ALA A 144 19.27 32.03 10.36
C ALA A 144 20.40 32.70 11.15
N THR A 145 20.16 33.89 11.67
CA THR A 145 21.01 34.51 12.69
C THR A 145 20.57 34.01 14.06
N CYS A 146 21.47 33.30 14.75
CA CYS A 146 21.32 32.95 16.15
C CYS A 146 21.51 34.23 16.99
N LYS A 147 20.63 34.45 17.97
CA LYS A 147 20.83 35.36 19.10
C LYS A 147 20.95 34.51 20.36
#